data_AF-C6PWF7-F1
#
_entry.id   AF-C6PWF7-F1
#
_cell.length_a   1.000
_cell.length_b   1.000
_cell.length_c   1.000
_cell.angle_alpha   90.00
_cell.angle_beta   90.00
_cell.angle_gamma   90.00
#
_symmetry.space_group_name_H-M   'P 1'
#
loop_
_entity.id
_entity.type
_entity.pdbx_description
1 polymer ?
#
loop_
_entity_poly.entity_id
_entity_poly.type
_entity_poly.pdbx_seq_one_letter_code
_entity_poly.pdbx_strand_id
1 'polypeptide(L)'
;MNLKDLLNLKKGDVISIVGAGGKTTFMYSLAEELRGENKVLVTTTTKIYMPNEKYYDFITINESNFNKYNYEKTNGIYLYGSYLNEENKIIGLDTELLEAQLPYFDYVLVEADGSKRKSIKGWKDDEPVISQNTHKTIGILSIDALGKKVNAENVHRLCEFKSITNSKENEIVTEKHLTSLVFHNKGLFKDSKGEKVLFINKVDTDNELVLTQKLVNNILESNDNYIDEILIGSLKNKQYQLVV
;
A
#
# COMPACT_ATOMS: atom_id res chain seq x y z
N MET A 1 -17.31 8.00 5.51
CA MET A 1 -17.36 6.71 4.80
C MET A 1 -16.12 5.93 5.18
N ASN A 2 -16.22 4.61 5.24
CA ASN A 2 -15.10 3.74 5.59
C ASN A 2 -14.35 3.32 4.30
N LEU A 3 -13.10 2.85 4.42
CA LEU A 3 -12.28 2.46 3.26
C LEU A 3 -12.95 1.35 2.45
N LYS A 4 -13.53 0.34 3.09
CA LYS A 4 -14.18 -0.77 2.37
C LYS A 4 -15.33 -0.33 1.47
N ASP A 5 -16.08 0.70 1.88
CA ASP A 5 -17.22 1.21 1.12
C ASP A 5 -16.73 2.05 -0.06
N LEU A 6 -15.70 2.88 0.16
CA LEU A 6 -15.11 3.73 -0.86
C LEU A 6 -14.41 2.92 -1.96
N LEU A 7 -13.78 1.80 -1.59
CA LEU A 7 -13.08 0.91 -2.53
C LEU A 7 -14.00 -0.08 -3.25
N ASN A 8 -15.29 -0.13 -2.87
CA ASN A 8 -16.28 -1.06 -3.43
C ASN A 8 -15.80 -2.51 -3.51
N LEU A 9 -15.23 -3.01 -2.39
CA LEU A 9 -14.62 -4.34 -2.34
C LEU A 9 -15.65 -5.47 -2.40
N LYS A 10 -15.25 -6.59 -2.99
CA LYS A 10 -16.04 -7.82 -3.10
C LYS A 10 -15.29 -8.99 -2.48
N LYS A 11 -16.04 -9.92 -1.87
CA LYS A 11 -15.46 -11.17 -1.37
C LYS A 11 -14.72 -11.88 -2.51
N GLY A 12 -13.50 -12.32 -2.23
CA GLY A 12 -12.53 -12.88 -3.17
C GLY A 12 -11.47 -11.88 -3.64
N ASP A 13 -11.64 -10.58 -3.36
CA ASP A 13 -10.67 -9.57 -3.81
C ASP A 13 -9.30 -9.78 -3.16
N VAL A 14 -8.28 -9.65 -4.01
CA VAL A 14 -6.87 -9.60 -3.63
C VAL A 14 -6.37 -8.18 -3.89
N ILE A 15 -5.90 -7.52 -2.83
CA ILE A 15 -5.52 -6.11 -2.84
C ILE A 15 -4.02 -6.00 -2.58
N SER A 16 -3.28 -5.46 -3.56
CA SER A 16 -1.86 -5.15 -3.42
C SER A 16 -1.66 -3.68 -3.08
N ILE A 17 -0.89 -3.39 -2.04
CA ILE A 17 -0.64 -2.05 -1.52
C ILE A 17 0.82 -1.68 -1.76
N VAL A 18 1.05 -0.60 -2.50
CA VAL A 18 2.38 -0.14 -2.96
C VAL A 18 2.63 1.32 -2.57
N GLY A 19 3.89 1.77 -2.66
CA GLY A 19 4.25 3.14 -2.34
C GLY A 19 4.75 3.41 -0.92
N ALA A 20 4.45 4.57 -0.38
CA ALA A 20 5.11 5.07 0.82
C ALA A 20 4.21 6.00 1.65
N GLY A 21 4.55 6.14 2.94
CA GLY A 21 3.85 7.05 3.84
C GLY A 21 2.45 6.61 4.29
N GLY A 22 2.20 5.31 4.43
CA GLY A 22 0.95 4.83 5.05
C GLY A 22 0.57 3.37 4.80
N LYS A 23 1.28 2.63 3.95
CA LYS A 23 0.91 1.27 3.50
C LYS A 23 0.46 0.32 4.61
N THR A 24 1.32 0.05 5.58
CA THR A 24 1.01 -0.87 6.67
C THR A 24 -0.21 -0.40 7.47
N THR A 25 -0.32 0.91 7.73
CA THR A 25 -1.49 1.48 8.41
C THR A 25 -2.75 1.32 7.57
N PHE A 26 -2.70 1.60 6.27
CA PHE A 26 -3.82 1.42 5.34
C PHE A 26 -4.30 -0.03 5.35
N MET A 27 -3.36 -0.97 5.23
CA MET A 27 -3.61 -2.41 5.23
C MET A 27 -4.36 -2.85 6.49
N TYR A 28 -3.87 -2.48 7.68
CA TYR A 28 -4.53 -2.86 8.93
C TYR A 28 -5.83 -2.08 9.19
N SER A 29 -5.94 -0.82 8.74
CA SER A 29 -7.20 -0.06 8.81
C SER A 29 -8.29 -0.74 7.98
N LEU A 30 -7.97 -1.15 6.75
CA LEU A 30 -8.89 -1.87 5.88
C LEU A 30 -9.22 -3.26 6.44
N ALA A 31 -8.22 -3.99 6.94
CA ALA A 31 -8.42 -5.30 7.56
C ALA A 31 -9.40 -5.22 8.75
N GLU A 32 -9.25 -4.19 9.59
CA GLU A 32 -10.13 -3.96 10.75
C GLU A 32 -11.59 -3.70 10.33
N GLU A 33 -11.81 -2.95 9.24
CA GLU A 33 -13.17 -2.70 8.73
C GLU A 33 -13.84 -3.96 8.14
N LEU A 34 -13.04 -4.93 7.71
CA LEU A 34 -13.47 -6.18 7.08
C LEU A 34 -13.65 -7.34 8.07
N ARG A 35 -12.87 -7.38 9.17
CA ARG A 35 -12.71 -8.57 10.05
C ARG A 35 -13.98 -9.10 10.71
N GLY A 36 -14.99 -8.25 10.92
CA GLY A 36 -16.19 -8.62 11.70
C GLY A 36 -17.01 -9.76 11.08
N GLU A 37 -17.03 -9.82 9.75
CA GLU A 37 -17.87 -10.76 8.99
C GLU A 37 -17.07 -11.63 8.01
N ASN A 38 -15.74 -11.48 8.02
CA ASN A 38 -14.89 -12.05 6.99
C ASN A 38 -13.59 -12.59 7.55
N LYS A 39 -13.04 -13.56 6.83
CA LYS A 39 -11.69 -14.07 7.03
C LYS A 39 -10.72 -13.28 6.15
N VAL A 40 -9.91 -12.43 6.78
CA VAL A 40 -9.04 -11.49 6.07
C VAL A 40 -7.59 -11.93 6.23
N LEU A 41 -6.92 -12.26 5.13
CA LEU A 41 -5.49 -12.48 5.11
C LEU A 41 -4.75 -11.15 5.02
N VAL A 42 -3.79 -10.95 5.92
CA VAL A 42 -2.81 -9.86 5.86
C VAL A 42 -1.43 -10.46 5.70
N THR A 43 -0.70 -10.00 4.69
CA THR A 43 0.66 -10.49 4.43
C THR A 43 1.50 -9.44 3.69
N THR A 44 2.71 -9.81 3.30
CA THR A 44 3.62 -9.00 2.50
C THR A 44 4.35 -9.91 1.53
N THR A 45 4.83 -9.37 0.42
CA THR A 45 5.81 -10.05 -0.48
C THR A 45 7.25 -9.60 -0.20
N THR A 46 7.44 -8.72 0.79
CA THR A 46 8.76 -8.24 1.21
C THR A 46 8.99 -8.54 2.69
N LYS A 47 9.04 -7.51 3.54
CA LYS A 47 9.13 -7.67 4.99
C LYS A 47 8.43 -6.53 5.72
N ILE A 48 7.65 -6.89 6.73
CA ILE A 48 6.96 -5.94 7.61
C ILE A 48 7.45 -6.14 9.04
N TYR A 49 7.42 -5.07 9.84
CA TYR A 49 7.67 -5.21 11.28
C TYR A 49 6.58 -6.06 11.90
N MET A 50 6.93 -6.88 12.89
CA MET A 50 5.95 -7.59 13.71
C MET A 50 4.95 -6.57 14.30
N PRO A 51 3.66 -6.63 13.91
CA PRO A 51 2.65 -5.72 14.45
C PRO A 51 2.32 -6.08 15.89
N ASN A 52 1.73 -5.15 16.62
CA ASN A 52 1.15 -5.44 17.93
C ASN A 52 0.00 -6.45 17.81
N GLU A 53 -0.16 -7.32 18.80
CA GLU A 53 -1.19 -8.38 18.83
C GLU A 53 -2.61 -7.87 18.61
N LYS A 54 -2.92 -6.61 18.94
CA LYS A 54 -4.25 -6.03 18.68
C LYS A 54 -4.66 -5.95 17.21
N TYR A 55 -3.70 -6.07 16.27
CA TYR A 55 -3.92 -5.92 14.83
C TYR A 55 -4.21 -7.25 14.10
N TYR A 56 -4.16 -8.38 14.80
CA TYR A 56 -4.47 -9.68 14.22
C TYR A 56 -5.17 -10.59 15.24
N ASP A 57 -5.94 -11.55 14.74
CA ASP A 57 -6.59 -12.59 15.55
C ASP A 57 -5.76 -13.88 15.54
N PHE A 58 -5.16 -14.18 14.39
CA PHE A 58 -4.38 -15.37 14.15
C PHE A 58 -3.07 -14.99 13.48
N ILE A 59 -1.99 -15.68 13.86
CA ILE A 59 -0.68 -15.50 13.25
C ILE A 59 -0.04 -16.84 12.96
N THR A 60 0.60 -16.92 11.79
CA THR A 60 1.56 -17.98 11.48
C THR A 60 2.75 -17.41 10.71
N ILE A 61 3.93 -17.72 11.22
CA ILE A 61 5.23 -17.42 10.62
C ILE A 61 5.95 -18.71 10.24
N ASN A 62 5.19 -19.77 9.95
CA ASN A 62 5.69 -21.07 9.52
C ASN A 62 4.65 -21.70 8.59
N GLU A 63 5.08 -21.97 7.36
CA GLU A 63 4.25 -22.46 6.27
C GLU A 63 3.55 -23.79 6.60
N SER A 64 4.19 -24.64 7.40
CA SER A 64 3.60 -25.92 7.85
C SER A 64 2.31 -25.75 8.67
N ASN A 65 2.11 -24.58 9.28
CA ASN A 65 0.91 -24.27 10.05
C ASN A 65 -0.20 -23.62 9.22
N PHE A 66 0.01 -23.32 7.93
CA PHE A 66 -0.99 -22.65 7.10
C PHE A 66 -2.26 -23.49 6.99
N ASN A 67 -2.11 -24.80 6.76
CA ASN A 67 -3.24 -25.73 6.66
C ASN A 67 -4.16 -25.67 7.90
N LYS A 68 -3.61 -25.52 9.10
CA LYS A 68 -4.43 -25.40 10.32
C LYS A 68 -5.37 -24.20 10.25
N TYR A 69 -4.85 -23.04 9.88
CA TYR A 69 -5.62 -21.80 9.84
C TYR A 69 -6.44 -21.65 8.56
N ASN A 70 -6.06 -22.29 7.46
CA ASN A 70 -6.81 -22.30 6.20
C ASN A 70 -8.20 -22.90 6.37
N TYR A 71 -8.34 -23.93 7.19
CA TYR A 71 -9.64 -24.56 7.51
C TYR A 71 -10.32 -24.00 8.77
N GLU A 72 -9.70 -23.02 9.45
CA GLU A 72 -10.35 -22.28 10.53
C GLU A 72 -11.55 -21.50 9.98
N LYS A 73 -12.68 -21.56 10.68
CA LYS A 73 -13.94 -20.93 10.26
C LYS A 73 -14.20 -19.58 10.94
N THR A 74 -13.35 -19.23 11.90
CA THR A 74 -13.47 -18.00 12.66
C THR A 74 -13.15 -16.79 11.77
N ASN A 75 -14.07 -15.82 11.74
CA ASN A 75 -13.79 -14.52 11.12
C ASN A 75 -12.69 -13.79 11.89
N GLY A 76 -11.92 -12.97 11.20
CA GLY A 76 -10.81 -12.27 11.83
C GLY A 76 -9.68 -11.95 10.86
N ILE A 77 -8.64 -11.36 11.41
CA ILE A 77 -7.42 -11.02 10.68
C ILE A 77 -6.38 -12.12 10.89
N TYR A 78 -5.92 -12.69 9.78
CA TYR A 78 -4.92 -13.75 9.74
C TYR A 78 -3.63 -13.17 9.19
N LEU A 79 -2.60 -13.09 10.02
CA LEU A 79 -1.30 -12.60 9.64
C LEU A 79 -0.40 -13.77 9.24
N TYR A 80 -0.07 -13.87 7.95
CA TYR A 80 0.81 -14.91 7.44
C TYR A 80 2.17 -14.34 7.02
N GLY A 81 3.23 -15.05 7.38
CA GLY A 81 4.56 -14.89 6.81
C GLY A 81 5.30 -16.22 6.78
N SER A 82 6.42 -16.27 6.07
CA SER A 82 7.23 -17.49 5.96
C SER A 82 8.07 -17.73 7.21
N TYR A 83 8.67 -16.68 7.79
CA TYR A 83 9.44 -16.72 9.04
C TYR A 83 9.65 -15.33 9.65
N LEU A 84 10.12 -15.29 10.90
CA LEU A 84 10.57 -14.06 11.58
C LEU A 84 12.09 -13.95 11.50
N ASN A 85 12.60 -12.82 11.00
CA ASN A 85 14.05 -12.59 10.95
C ASN A 85 14.60 -11.97 12.25
N GLU A 86 15.93 -11.84 12.33
CA GLU A 86 16.64 -11.27 13.48
C GLU A 86 16.30 -9.79 13.77
N GLU A 87 15.78 -9.05 12.77
CA GLU A 87 15.35 -7.65 12.93
C GLU A 87 13.90 -7.52 13.46
N ASN A 88 13.30 -8.62 13.93
CA ASN A 88 11.89 -8.69 14.32
C ASN A 88 10.93 -8.27 13.18
N LYS A 89 11.26 -8.69 11.95
CA LYS A 89 10.43 -8.50 10.76
C LYS A 89 9.94 -9.84 10.23
N ILE A 90 8.65 -9.87 9.95
CA ILE A 90 8.01 -10.97 9.25
C ILE A 90 8.48 -10.91 7.80
N ILE A 91 9.06 -12.00 7.33
CA ILE A 91 9.37 -12.20 5.93
C ILE A 91 8.12 -12.67 5.21
N GLY A 92 7.85 -12.02 4.09
CA GLY A 92 6.70 -12.25 3.24
C GLY A 92 6.66 -13.63 2.61
N LEU A 93 5.51 -13.95 2.04
CA LEU A 93 5.34 -15.14 1.22
C LEU A 93 5.92 -14.89 -0.16
N ASP A 94 6.49 -15.92 -0.78
CA ASP A 94 6.72 -15.89 -2.22
C ASP A 94 5.39 -15.93 -2.97
N THR A 95 5.46 -15.75 -4.29
CA THR A 95 4.25 -15.64 -5.12
C THR A 95 3.47 -16.95 -5.17
N GLU A 96 4.14 -18.10 -5.29
CA GLU A 96 3.48 -19.41 -5.38
C GLU A 96 2.74 -19.73 -4.08
N LEU A 97 3.37 -19.47 -2.94
CA LEU A 97 2.80 -19.70 -1.64
C LEU A 97 1.62 -18.77 -1.34
N LEU A 98 1.74 -17.48 -1.69
CA LEU A 98 0.64 -16.52 -1.60
C LEU A 98 -0.57 -16.98 -2.42
N GLU A 99 -0.34 -17.40 -3.67
CA GLU A 99 -1.40 -17.86 -4.57
C GLU A 99 -2.12 -19.10 -4.03
N ALA A 100 -1.40 -20.02 -3.39
CA ALA A 100 -1.99 -21.19 -2.74
C ALA A 100 -2.88 -20.84 -1.54
N GLN A 101 -2.74 -19.64 -0.93
CA GLN A 101 -3.57 -19.23 0.21
C GLN A 101 -4.88 -18.55 -0.20
N LEU A 102 -4.94 -17.92 -1.38
CA LEU A 102 -6.07 -17.07 -1.78
C LEU A 102 -7.45 -17.73 -1.60
N PRO A 103 -7.67 -19.02 -1.96
CA PRO A 103 -9.00 -19.64 -1.88
C PRO A 103 -9.55 -19.81 -0.45
N TYR A 104 -8.73 -19.64 0.58
CA TYR A 104 -9.12 -19.88 1.98
C TYR A 104 -9.58 -18.61 2.73
N PHE A 105 -9.57 -17.45 2.06
CA PHE A 105 -9.86 -16.16 2.65
C PHE A 105 -10.90 -15.40 1.83
N ASP A 106 -11.73 -14.62 2.52
CA ASP A 106 -12.70 -13.72 1.87
C ASP A 106 -12.02 -12.50 1.26
N TYR A 107 -10.90 -12.05 1.84
CA TYR A 107 -10.11 -10.92 1.35
C TYR A 107 -8.64 -11.17 1.62
N VAL A 108 -7.78 -10.75 0.69
CA VAL A 108 -6.32 -10.84 0.85
C VAL A 108 -5.69 -9.47 0.66
N LEU A 109 -5.01 -8.97 1.69
CA LEU A 109 -4.31 -7.70 1.68
C LEU A 109 -2.80 -7.91 1.73
N VAL A 110 -2.09 -7.39 0.73
CA VAL A 110 -0.67 -7.63 0.52
C VAL A 110 0.10 -6.32 0.51
N GLU A 111 1.02 -6.11 1.46
CA GLU A 111 2.02 -5.06 1.33
C GLU A 111 3.11 -5.49 0.33
N ALA A 112 3.08 -4.92 -0.89
CA ALA A 112 3.82 -5.42 -2.03
C ALA A 112 5.21 -4.79 -2.25
N ASP A 113 5.61 -3.83 -1.40
CA ASP A 113 6.93 -3.21 -1.45
C ASP A 113 7.42 -2.63 -0.11
N GLY A 114 8.74 -2.43 0.03
CA GLY A 114 9.33 -1.81 1.21
C GLY A 114 9.59 -0.31 1.05
N SER A 115 9.30 0.52 2.07
CA SER A 115 9.61 1.97 2.07
C SER A 115 10.54 2.45 3.19
N LYS A 116 10.98 1.55 4.10
CA LYS A 116 11.75 1.90 5.31
C LYS A 116 11.14 3.07 6.12
N ARG A 117 9.81 3.15 6.20
CA ARG A 117 9.04 4.21 6.89
C ARG A 117 9.27 5.63 6.35
N LYS A 118 9.87 5.79 5.17
CA LYS A 118 9.99 7.09 4.50
C LYS A 118 8.64 7.50 3.88
N SER A 119 8.46 8.80 3.70
CA SER A 119 7.24 9.37 3.11
C SER A 119 7.14 9.15 1.60
N ILE A 120 8.28 9.02 0.92
CA ILE A 120 8.34 8.89 -0.53
C ILE A 120 9.47 7.92 -0.92
N LYS A 121 9.35 7.31 -2.09
CA LYS A 121 10.32 6.32 -2.57
C LYS A 121 10.45 6.31 -4.10
N GLY A 122 11.55 5.73 -4.57
CA GLY A 122 11.63 5.12 -5.91
C GLY A 122 11.45 3.59 -5.84
N TRP A 123 11.39 2.94 -7.00
CA TRP A 123 11.23 1.49 -7.13
C TRP A 123 12.43 0.88 -7.86
N LYS A 124 12.85 -0.30 -7.39
CA LYS A 124 13.86 -1.09 -8.08
C LYS A 124 13.22 -1.83 -9.26
N ASP A 125 14.03 -2.46 -10.10
CA ASP A 125 13.52 -3.28 -11.19
C ASP A 125 12.79 -4.54 -10.69
N ASP A 126 13.11 -5.05 -9.50
CA ASP A 126 12.47 -6.20 -8.84
C ASP A 126 11.29 -5.84 -7.90
N GLU A 127 10.87 -4.57 -7.86
CA GLU A 127 9.74 -4.12 -7.06
C GLU A 127 8.75 -3.23 -7.86
N PRO A 128 7.46 -3.18 -7.49
CA PRO A 128 6.81 -3.98 -6.43
C PRO A 128 6.61 -5.45 -6.83
N VAL A 129 6.50 -6.35 -5.85
CA VAL A 129 6.17 -7.76 -6.11
C VAL A 129 4.67 -7.95 -5.93
N ILE A 130 3.95 -7.94 -7.05
CA ILE A 130 2.47 -7.99 -7.11
C ILE A 130 2.01 -9.35 -7.64
N SER A 131 1.07 -10.00 -6.95
CA SER A 131 0.45 -11.26 -7.43
C SER A 131 -0.36 -11.02 -8.71
N GLN A 132 -0.33 -11.98 -9.64
CA GLN A 132 -1.14 -11.91 -10.87
C GLN A 132 -2.65 -11.96 -10.59
N ASN A 133 -3.05 -12.49 -9.43
CA ASN A 133 -4.45 -12.56 -9.00
C ASN A 133 -4.92 -11.27 -8.27
N THR A 134 -4.11 -10.22 -8.26
CA THR A 134 -4.50 -8.91 -7.69
C THR A 134 -5.65 -8.31 -8.48
N HIS A 135 -6.74 -7.98 -7.77
CA HIS A 135 -7.94 -7.35 -8.29
C HIS A 135 -7.87 -5.81 -8.22
N LYS A 136 -7.21 -5.28 -7.19
CA LYS A 136 -6.98 -3.84 -7.01
C LYS A 136 -5.55 -3.56 -6.54
N THR A 137 -4.88 -2.62 -7.18
CA THR A 137 -3.59 -2.08 -6.74
C THR A 137 -3.79 -0.71 -6.11
N ILE A 138 -3.52 -0.59 -4.81
CA ILE A 138 -3.63 0.67 -4.07
C ILE A 138 -2.24 1.33 -3.98
N GLY A 139 -2.06 2.42 -4.72
CA GLY A 139 -0.87 3.24 -4.65
C GLY A 139 -0.96 4.26 -3.53
N ILE A 140 -0.16 4.10 -2.48
CA ILE A 140 -0.11 5.04 -1.36
C ILE A 140 0.92 6.13 -1.65
N LEU A 141 0.45 7.37 -1.69
CA LEU A 141 1.25 8.58 -1.76
C LEU A 141 1.00 9.44 -0.52
N SER A 142 2.02 10.11 0.01
CA SER A 142 1.88 10.94 1.21
C SER A 142 2.06 12.41 0.87
N ILE A 143 1.08 13.26 1.19
CA ILE A 143 1.15 14.69 0.89
C ILE A 143 2.29 15.38 1.66
N ASP A 144 2.64 14.85 2.83
CA ASP A 144 3.78 15.32 3.64
C ASP A 144 5.16 15.14 2.94
N ALA A 145 5.20 14.54 1.76
CA ALA A 145 6.41 14.50 0.94
C ALA A 145 6.67 15.84 0.24
N LEU A 146 5.63 16.61 -0.06
CA LEU A 146 5.79 17.96 -0.62
C LEU A 146 6.58 18.85 0.34
N GLY A 147 7.48 19.66 -0.22
CA GLY A 147 8.32 20.55 0.59
C GLY A 147 9.53 19.87 1.24
N LYS A 148 9.64 18.53 1.23
CA LYS A 148 10.83 17.83 1.72
C LYS A 148 11.98 17.92 0.71
N LYS A 149 13.21 17.76 1.21
CA LYS A 149 14.42 17.71 0.36
C LYS A 149 14.59 16.33 -0.26
N VAL A 150 14.98 16.28 -1.53
CA VAL A 150 15.37 15.06 -2.24
C VAL A 150 16.73 14.59 -1.74
N ASN A 151 16.74 13.75 -0.71
CA ASN A 151 17.94 13.17 -0.12
C ASN A 151 17.62 11.83 0.57
N ALA A 152 18.66 11.11 1.01
CA ALA A 152 18.50 9.78 1.62
C ALA A 152 17.77 9.79 2.98
N GLU A 153 17.67 10.96 3.62
CA GLU A 153 16.90 11.14 4.85
C GLU A 153 15.39 11.12 4.58
N ASN A 154 14.94 11.70 3.48
CA ASN A 154 13.50 11.81 3.19
C ASN A 154 13.00 10.77 2.18
N VAL A 155 13.88 10.32 1.27
CA VAL A 155 13.54 9.50 0.12
C VAL A 155 14.14 8.10 0.28
N HIS A 156 13.29 7.08 0.24
CA HIS A 156 13.78 5.71 0.11
C HIS A 156 14.18 5.44 -1.35
N ARG A 157 15.35 4.83 -1.59
CA ARG A 157 15.87 4.56 -2.95
C ARG A 157 16.01 5.83 -3.77
N LEU A 158 16.91 6.69 -3.27
CA LEU A 158 17.12 8.02 -3.80
C LEU A 158 17.51 8.03 -5.29
N CYS A 159 18.36 7.09 -5.72
CA CYS A 159 18.79 7.01 -7.12
C CYS A 159 17.61 6.71 -8.06
N GLU A 160 16.78 5.74 -7.69
CA GLU A 160 15.58 5.33 -8.42
C GLU A 160 14.52 6.43 -8.40
N PHE A 161 14.33 7.12 -7.27
CA PHE A 161 13.44 8.27 -7.21
C PHE A 161 13.91 9.39 -8.15
N LYS A 162 15.21 9.70 -8.17
CA LYS A 162 15.78 10.75 -9.03
C LYS A 162 15.67 10.37 -10.51
N SER A 163 15.82 9.10 -10.87
CA SER A 163 15.64 8.65 -12.26
C SER A 163 14.20 8.76 -12.75
N ILE A 164 13.22 8.54 -11.86
CA ILE A 164 11.78 8.70 -12.18
C ILE A 164 11.39 10.19 -12.29
N THR A 165 11.90 11.01 -11.38
CA THR A 165 11.46 12.41 -11.23
C THR A 165 12.34 13.43 -11.93
N ASN A 166 13.50 13.02 -12.43
CA ASN A 166 14.58 13.89 -12.92
C ASN A 166 15.01 14.99 -11.93
N SER A 167 14.85 14.72 -10.63
CA SER A 167 15.17 15.68 -9.57
C SER A 167 16.66 15.71 -9.23
N LYS A 168 17.12 16.86 -8.71
CA LYS A 168 18.48 17.05 -8.22
C LYS A 168 18.59 16.77 -6.73
N GLU A 169 19.81 16.48 -6.28
CA GLU A 169 20.10 16.30 -4.87
C GLU A 169 19.73 17.57 -4.07
N ASN A 170 19.06 17.38 -2.93
CA ASN A 170 18.56 18.43 -2.03
C ASN A 170 17.56 19.42 -2.65
N GLU A 171 17.09 19.18 -3.88
CA GLU A 171 15.96 19.92 -4.44
C GLU A 171 14.70 19.69 -3.60
N ILE A 172 13.77 20.63 -3.64
CA ILE A 172 12.49 20.49 -2.95
C ILE A 172 11.56 19.60 -3.77
N VAL A 173 10.91 18.65 -3.10
CA VAL A 173 9.87 17.81 -3.71
C VAL A 173 8.67 18.69 -4.07
N THR A 174 8.31 18.69 -5.36
CA THR A 174 7.22 19.47 -5.94
C THR A 174 6.07 18.57 -6.39
N GLU A 175 4.92 19.17 -6.69
CA GLU A 175 3.78 18.46 -7.30
C GLU A 175 4.16 17.76 -8.60
N LYS A 176 5.07 18.33 -9.40
CA LYS A 176 5.60 17.71 -10.62
C LYS A 176 6.34 16.41 -10.32
N HIS A 177 7.17 16.38 -9.28
CA HIS A 177 7.86 15.14 -8.87
C HIS A 177 6.86 14.06 -8.46
N LEU A 178 5.82 14.41 -7.72
CA LEU A 178 4.79 13.46 -7.29
C LEU A 178 3.96 12.95 -8.47
N THR A 179 3.58 13.83 -9.39
CA THR A 179 2.85 13.48 -10.62
C THR A 179 3.69 12.55 -11.49
N SER A 180 5.00 12.84 -11.65
CA SER A 180 5.94 11.94 -12.32
C SER A 180 5.99 10.56 -11.66
N LEU A 181 6.00 10.47 -10.33
CA LEU A 181 5.97 9.16 -9.66
C LEU A 181 4.70 8.37 -9.98
N VAL A 182 3.54 9.03 -10.06
CA VAL A 182 2.26 8.35 -10.32
C VAL A 182 2.25 7.73 -11.73
N PHE A 183 2.66 8.48 -12.75
CA PHE A 183 2.49 8.09 -14.16
C PHE A 183 3.71 7.48 -14.83
N HIS A 184 4.91 7.60 -14.24
CA HIS A 184 6.12 7.04 -14.86
C HIS A 184 6.05 5.52 -14.91
N ASN A 185 6.56 4.91 -16.00
CA ASN A 185 6.53 3.45 -16.20
C ASN A 185 7.28 2.65 -15.12
N LYS A 186 8.26 3.28 -14.45
CA LYS A 186 8.99 2.76 -13.28
C LYS A 186 8.47 3.29 -11.92
N GLY A 187 7.33 3.96 -11.94
CA GLY A 187 6.76 4.69 -10.81
C GLY A 187 5.87 3.85 -9.89
N LEU A 188 4.92 4.54 -9.23
CA LEU A 188 4.05 4.01 -8.18
C LEU A 188 3.24 2.79 -8.62
N PHE A 189 2.76 2.81 -9.85
CA PHE A 189 1.92 1.76 -10.42
C PHE A 189 2.67 0.86 -11.40
N LYS A 190 4.01 0.83 -11.32
CA LYS A 190 4.82 -0.16 -12.03
C LYS A 190 4.32 -1.57 -11.66
N ASP A 191 4.14 -2.41 -12.67
CA ASP A 191 3.66 -3.80 -12.55
C ASP A 191 2.27 -3.98 -11.91
N SER A 192 1.50 -2.89 -11.76
CA SER A 192 0.13 -2.92 -11.20
C SER A 192 -0.79 -3.87 -11.96
N LYS A 193 -1.73 -4.45 -11.21
CA LYS A 193 -2.75 -5.39 -11.70
C LYS A 193 -4.12 -4.96 -11.20
N GLY A 194 -5.14 -5.29 -11.99
CA GLY A 194 -6.50 -4.89 -11.72
C GLY A 194 -6.67 -3.36 -11.74
N GLU A 195 -7.66 -2.87 -10.99
CA GLU A 195 -7.94 -1.44 -10.89
C GLU A 195 -6.85 -0.72 -10.09
N LYS A 196 -6.44 0.45 -10.56
CA LYS A 196 -5.44 1.32 -9.94
C LYS A 196 -6.13 2.40 -9.15
N VAL A 197 -6.00 2.31 -7.83
CA VAL A 197 -6.54 3.30 -6.90
C VAL A 197 -5.38 4.09 -6.31
N LEU A 198 -5.38 5.41 -6.51
CA LEU A 198 -4.44 6.30 -5.85
C LEU A 198 -5.02 6.75 -4.51
N PHE A 199 -4.30 6.51 -3.41
CA PHE A 199 -4.64 7.05 -2.10
C PHE A 199 -3.60 8.07 -1.65
N ILE A 200 -4.00 9.35 -1.55
CA ILE A 200 -3.18 10.43 -1.02
C ILE A 200 -3.45 10.57 0.48
N ASN A 201 -2.50 10.09 1.27
CA ASN A 201 -2.56 10.04 2.73
C ASN A 201 -1.97 11.29 3.39
N LYS A 202 -2.22 11.41 4.70
CA LYS A 202 -1.75 12.48 5.61
C LYS A 202 -2.33 13.86 5.28
N VAL A 203 -3.56 13.88 4.81
CA VAL A 203 -4.36 15.10 4.71
C VAL A 203 -4.96 15.37 6.10
N ASP A 204 -4.11 15.81 7.04
CA ASP A 204 -4.47 15.97 8.45
C ASP A 204 -4.93 17.41 8.78
N THR A 205 -4.62 18.38 7.91
CA THR A 205 -4.86 19.82 8.11
C THR A 205 -5.45 20.48 6.86
N ASP A 206 -6.09 21.65 7.03
CA ASP A 206 -6.64 22.42 5.91
C ASP A 206 -5.58 22.84 4.89
N ASN A 207 -4.35 23.14 5.34
CA ASN A 207 -3.24 23.46 4.45
C ASN A 207 -2.84 22.25 3.58
N GLU A 208 -2.81 21.04 4.16
CA GLU A 208 -2.54 19.81 3.41
C GLU A 208 -3.69 19.47 2.46
N LEU A 209 -4.92 19.79 2.82
CA LEU A 209 -6.07 19.63 1.93
C LEU A 209 -5.94 20.54 0.69
N VAL A 210 -5.56 21.80 0.86
CA VAL A 210 -5.32 22.72 -0.28
C VAL A 210 -4.19 22.22 -1.18
N LEU A 211 -3.09 21.73 -0.60
CA LEU A 211 -1.98 21.15 -1.38
C LEU A 211 -2.42 19.88 -2.11
N THR A 212 -3.21 19.04 -1.46
CA THR A 212 -3.75 17.81 -2.04
C THR A 212 -4.68 18.11 -3.21
N GLN A 213 -5.56 19.10 -3.09
CA GLN A 213 -6.46 19.52 -4.17
C GLN A 213 -5.69 19.97 -5.41
N LYS A 214 -4.61 20.75 -5.23
CA LYS A 214 -3.74 21.15 -6.35
C LYS A 214 -3.08 19.95 -7.02
N LEU A 215 -2.52 19.03 -6.22
CA LEU A 215 -1.91 17.81 -6.73
C LEU A 215 -2.93 16.94 -7.48
N VAL A 216 -4.12 16.76 -6.94
CA VAL A 216 -5.19 15.98 -7.57
C VAL A 216 -5.59 16.61 -8.91
N ASN A 217 -5.74 17.93 -8.98
CA ASN A 217 -6.04 18.61 -10.26
C ASN A 217 -4.96 18.33 -11.32
N ASN A 218 -3.67 18.44 -10.97
CA ASN A 218 -2.57 18.12 -11.90
C ASN A 218 -2.61 16.64 -12.36
N ILE A 219 -2.97 15.73 -11.44
CA ILE A 219 -3.11 14.31 -11.74
C ILE A 219 -4.28 14.08 -12.69
N LEU A 220 -5.44 14.69 -12.42
CA LEU A 220 -6.63 14.57 -13.26
C LEU A 220 -6.40 15.13 -14.67
N GLU A 221 -5.71 16.26 -14.80
CA GLU A 221 -5.33 16.84 -16.09
C GLU A 221 -4.40 15.92 -16.90
N SER A 222 -3.58 15.11 -16.22
CA SER A 222 -2.64 14.17 -16.83
C SER A 222 -3.19 12.75 -16.97
N ASN A 223 -4.35 12.45 -16.39
CA ASN A 223 -4.88 11.10 -16.28
C ASN A 223 -5.63 10.70 -17.56
N ASP A 224 -4.94 10.05 -18.49
CA ASP A 224 -5.54 9.43 -19.67
C ASP A 224 -6.06 8.02 -19.36
N ASN A 225 -7.05 7.92 -18.47
CA ASN A 225 -7.62 6.65 -17.96
C ASN A 225 -6.57 5.69 -17.36
N TYR A 226 -5.48 6.23 -16.80
CA TYR A 226 -4.42 5.42 -16.22
C TYR A 226 -4.74 5.01 -14.78
N ILE A 227 -5.28 5.94 -13.99
CA ILE A 227 -5.78 5.75 -12.62
C ILE A 227 -7.31 5.67 -12.68
N ASP A 228 -7.87 4.63 -12.05
CA ASP A 228 -9.30 4.35 -12.05
C ASP A 228 -10.04 5.15 -10.98
N GLU A 229 -9.45 5.26 -9.77
CA GLU A 229 -10.04 5.97 -8.64
C GLU A 229 -9.00 6.79 -7.86
N ILE A 230 -9.43 7.92 -7.31
CA ILE A 230 -8.58 8.76 -6.44
C ILE A 230 -9.27 8.98 -5.10
N LEU A 231 -8.60 8.49 -4.04
CA LEU A 231 -8.98 8.68 -2.66
C LEU A 231 -8.01 9.65 -1.98
N ILE A 232 -8.52 10.54 -1.14
CA ILE A 232 -7.72 11.43 -0.30
C ILE A 232 -8.13 11.28 1.16
N GLY A 233 -7.20 11.50 2.09
CA GLY A 233 -7.56 11.57 3.50
C GLY A 233 -6.45 11.34 4.51
N SER A 234 -6.89 11.04 5.73
CA SER A 234 -6.06 10.80 6.90
C SER A 234 -6.36 9.44 7.49
N LEU A 235 -5.40 8.51 7.37
CA LEU A 235 -5.45 7.24 8.12
C LEU A 235 -5.41 7.46 9.64
N LYS A 236 -4.76 8.54 10.09
CA LYS A 236 -4.65 8.89 11.51
C LYS A 236 -6.00 9.30 12.10
N ASN A 237 -6.72 10.15 11.39
CA ASN A 237 -8.00 10.70 11.83
C ASN A 237 -9.20 9.86 11.35
N LYS A 238 -8.96 8.82 10.54
CA LYS A 238 -9.99 7.97 9.91
C LYS A 238 -11.00 8.77 9.10
N GLN A 239 -10.50 9.69 8.29
CA GLN A 239 -11.29 10.54 7.41
C GLN A 239 -10.83 10.35 5.99
N TYR A 240 -11.76 9.96 5.11
CA TYR A 240 -11.47 9.60 3.72
C TYR A 240 -12.55 10.17 2.81
N GLN A 241 -12.15 10.51 1.59
CA GLN A 241 -13.02 11.03 0.56
C GLN A 241 -12.61 10.47 -0.80
N LEU A 242 -13.59 10.00 -1.58
CA LEU A 242 -13.44 9.73 -3.01
C LEU A 242 -13.56 11.04 -3.78
N VAL A 243 -12.63 11.27 -4.71
CA VAL A 243 -12.59 12.46 -5.55
C VAL A 243 -13.09 12.16 -6.96
N VAL A 244 -12.64 11.03 -7.52
CA VAL A 244 -13.07 10.44 -8.80
C VAL A 244 -13.16 8.95 -8.61
#